data_AF-A0A3L6F6E1-F1
#
_entry.id   AF-A0A3L6F6E1-F1
#
_cell.length_a   1.000
_cell.length_b   1.000
_cell.length_c   1.000
_cell.angle_alpha   90.00
_cell.angle_beta   90.00
_cell.angle_gamma   90.00
#
_symmetry.space_group_name_H-M   'P 1'
#
loop_
_entity.id
_entity.type
_entity.pdbx_description
1 polymer ?
#
loop_
_entity_poly.entity_id
_entity_poly.type
_entity_poly.pdbx_seq_one_letter_code
_entity_poly.pdbx_strand_id
1 'polypeptide(L)'
;MAAPRAAAASAKQVTRQNFAEAVLELRAHLEACDYVAVAAQKTGAPTGWRRALPVDTAETAYLKAKLAAESFQPLQIAVCPFRQRNSYPSTLVAYPYNFHLFPRDELQLGMPSYSFSCQPCYLSTIANDGFDFNMCIYDGISYLSRVQESLAREKIFTPRPHQLLSSPNTSVADSVFMNRIKSRIVNWRKRYADPSKKHDGSSLVSSLSRLILGAETYGSRPSMSIDVCSDRQVQLVLEMDIQKLEDEQNFKFRGFREVIDLLSSSQKPIISYSCLNDLTMLHTKFIAPLPPNMHEFMCSLKMVFPNVVDISHLWRQIGPLRKAKNIQAALSYLQRQYFVPIEIEIPQQDGTSSITKNEQNVLRITKLFAKLSNLLKISPECQLQSREQCTAVEEYCNIFYPSCVVGGSDDANFAFESDTTETVSTDNIIFLWGFREKSVKELKSYLIGLHQAFSEDFEVKLLDKTCSALIFRDSNTAMQLLKEIGSEGPSLNRFFSEGLKAAGFEVYKKVCRLGLWDSDLAEVLEDVSSELGVPTLPECSTSQIYWNSEFMLDLKEYLE
;
A
#
# COMPACT_ATOMS: atom_id res chain seq x y z
N MET A 1 -25.49 -23.34 -35.04
CA MET A 1 -24.57 -23.71 -33.95
C MET A 1 -23.99 -22.43 -33.38
N ALA A 2 -24.46 -22.00 -32.21
CA ALA A 2 -23.87 -20.88 -31.51
C ALA A 2 -22.49 -21.30 -30.98
N ALA A 3 -21.47 -20.48 -31.21
CA ALA A 3 -20.15 -20.68 -30.62
C ALA A 3 -20.29 -20.79 -29.09
N PRO A 4 -19.57 -21.71 -28.42
CA PRO A 4 -19.60 -21.79 -26.97
C PRO A 4 -19.13 -20.45 -26.41
N ARG A 5 -20.00 -19.83 -25.61
CA ARG A 5 -19.72 -18.59 -24.87
C ARG A 5 -18.53 -18.89 -23.97
N ALA A 6 -17.36 -18.29 -24.24
CA ALA A 6 -16.15 -18.49 -23.44
C ALA A 6 -16.49 -18.27 -21.96
N ALA A 7 -16.29 -19.28 -21.13
CA ALA A 7 -16.48 -19.17 -19.69
C ALA A 7 -15.61 -18.00 -19.19
N ALA A 8 -16.23 -17.05 -18.50
CA ALA A 8 -15.51 -15.88 -18.00
C ALA A 8 -14.54 -16.36 -16.92
N ALA A 9 -13.25 -16.10 -17.10
CA ALA A 9 -12.23 -16.55 -16.17
C ALA A 9 -12.35 -15.83 -14.82
N SER A 10 -12.42 -16.59 -13.73
CA SER A 10 -12.63 -16.10 -12.36
C SER A 10 -11.35 -16.24 -11.53
N ALA A 11 -11.15 -15.34 -10.56
CA ALA A 11 -10.05 -15.46 -9.60
C ALA A 11 -10.40 -16.38 -8.43
N LYS A 12 -9.39 -17.07 -7.89
CA LYS A 12 -9.54 -17.87 -6.67
C LYS A 12 -9.79 -16.93 -5.49
N GLN A 13 -10.97 -17.02 -4.89
CA GLN A 13 -11.32 -16.23 -3.70
C GLN A 13 -10.68 -16.88 -2.47
N VAL A 14 -9.84 -16.12 -1.77
CA VAL A 14 -9.10 -16.57 -0.60
C VAL A 14 -9.62 -15.87 0.64
N THR A 15 -10.15 -16.66 1.56
CA THR A 15 -10.62 -16.25 2.87
C THR A 15 -9.80 -16.96 3.94
N ARG A 16 -10.08 -16.69 5.22
CA ARG A 16 -9.37 -17.33 6.34
C ARG A 16 -9.43 -18.87 6.29
N GLN A 17 -10.52 -19.45 5.76
CA GLN A 17 -10.73 -20.90 5.74
C GLN A 17 -9.79 -21.64 4.77
N ASN A 18 -9.54 -21.07 3.59
CA ASN A 18 -8.70 -21.69 2.55
C ASN A 18 -7.32 -21.03 2.43
N PHE A 19 -6.98 -20.10 3.33
CA PHE A 19 -5.75 -19.30 3.24
C PHE A 19 -4.49 -20.17 3.26
N ALA A 20 -4.40 -21.18 4.12
CA ALA A 20 -3.21 -22.04 4.23
C ALA A 20 -2.93 -22.83 2.94
N GLU A 21 -3.96 -23.37 2.31
CA GLU A 21 -3.86 -24.08 1.04
C GLU A 21 -3.50 -23.12 -0.10
N ALA A 22 -4.17 -21.97 -0.17
CA ALA A 22 -3.90 -20.96 -1.18
C ALA A 22 -2.46 -20.41 -1.12
N VAL A 23 -1.88 -20.28 0.08
CA VAL A 23 -0.49 -19.85 0.28
C VAL A 23 0.50 -20.89 -0.28
N LEU A 24 0.23 -22.19 -0.10
CA LEU A 24 1.08 -23.26 -0.66
C LEU A 24 1.04 -23.27 -2.19
N GLU A 25 -0.15 -23.15 -2.77
CA GLU A 25 -0.30 -23.05 -4.23
C GLU A 25 0.34 -21.79 -4.79
N LEU A 26 0.14 -20.64 -4.13
CA LEU A 26 0.73 -19.37 -4.53
C LEU A 26 2.26 -19.50 -4.57
N ARG A 27 2.87 -20.15 -3.58
CA ARG A 27 4.32 -20.40 -3.57
C ARG A 27 4.78 -21.16 -4.82
N ALA A 28 4.09 -22.24 -5.19
CA ALA A 28 4.40 -23.00 -6.40
C ALA A 28 4.23 -22.16 -7.68
N HIS A 29 3.19 -21.33 -7.76
CA HIS A 29 2.98 -20.43 -8.90
C HIS A 29 4.03 -19.31 -8.97
N LEU A 30 4.49 -18.79 -7.84
CA LEU A 30 5.55 -17.77 -7.77
C LEU A 30 6.91 -18.31 -8.23
N GLU A 31 7.20 -19.58 -7.97
CA GLU A 31 8.42 -20.24 -8.48
C GLU A 31 8.41 -20.33 -10.01
N ALA A 32 7.24 -20.57 -10.61
CA ALA A 32 7.08 -20.78 -12.05
C ALA A 32 6.76 -19.51 -12.87
N CYS A 33 6.43 -18.38 -12.23
CA CYS A 33 6.03 -17.16 -12.92
C CYS A 33 7.22 -16.28 -13.34
N ASP A 34 6.99 -15.39 -14.30
CA ASP A 34 7.96 -14.35 -14.69
C ASP A 34 7.72 -13.05 -13.92
N TYR A 35 6.44 -12.72 -13.71
CA TYR A 35 5.97 -11.45 -13.17
C TYR A 35 4.82 -11.66 -12.19
N VAL A 36 4.56 -10.68 -11.34
CA VAL A 36 3.41 -10.68 -10.44
C VAL A 36 2.65 -9.37 -10.56
N ALA A 37 1.37 -9.42 -10.89
CA ALA A 37 0.50 -8.24 -10.85
C ALA A 37 -0.18 -8.12 -9.49
N VAL A 38 -0.25 -6.90 -8.94
CA VAL A 38 -0.91 -6.61 -7.66
C VAL A 38 -1.88 -5.44 -7.82
N ALA A 39 -3.08 -5.58 -7.25
CA ALA A 39 -4.09 -4.53 -7.16
C ALA A 39 -4.81 -4.58 -5.81
N ALA A 40 -5.15 -3.43 -5.26
CA ALA A 40 -5.84 -3.34 -3.98
C ALA A 40 -7.18 -2.60 -4.05
N GLN A 41 -8.17 -3.12 -3.33
CA GLN A 41 -9.46 -2.47 -3.10
C GLN A 41 -9.50 -1.92 -1.67
N LYS A 42 -9.82 -0.63 -1.56
CA LYS A 42 -9.66 0.16 -0.32
C LYS A 42 -10.99 0.75 0.13
N THR A 43 -11.06 1.12 1.41
CA THR A 43 -12.22 1.80 2.00
C THR A 43 -12.39 3.26 1.58
N GLY A 44 -11.40 3.83 0.87
CA GLY A 44 -11.41 5.20 0.38
C GLY A 44 -10.12 5.57 -0.36
N ALA A 45 -10.08 6.80 -0.84
CA ALA A 45 -8.93 7.41 -1.50
C ALA A 45 -8.84 8.91 -1.17
N PRO A 46 -7.69 9.56 -1.38
CA PRO A 46 -7.59 10.99 -1.15
C PRO A 46 -8.47 11.78 -2.15
N THR A 47 -9.20 12.78 -1.65
CA THR A 47 -10.15 13.60 -2.41
C THR A 47 -9.71 15.07 -2.49
N GLY A 48 -10.28 15.83 -3.41
CA GLY A 48 -10.02 17.26 -3.55
C GLY A 48 -8.55 17.56 -3.82
N TRP A 49 -7.97 18.54 -3.11
CA TRP A 49 -6.56 18.89 -3.21
C TRP A 49 -5.62 17.86 -2.58
N ARG A 50 -6.14 16.94 -1.74
CA ARG A 50 -5.38 15.87 -1.09
C ARG A 50 -4.99 14.75 -2.06
N ARG A 51 -5.58 14.68 -3.26
CA ARG A 51 -5.16 13.74 -4.31
C ARG A 51 -3.85 14.19 -4.94
N ALA A 52 -3.13 13.27 -5.61
CA ALA A 52 -1.97 13.64 -6.40
C ALA A 52 -2.38 14.60 -7.54
N LEU A 53 -1.86 15.81 -7.51
CA LEU A 53 -2.11 16.88 -8.48
C LEU A 53 -0.93 16.98 -9.45
N PRO A 54 -1.12 17.49 -10.68
CA PRO A 54 -0.03 17.66 -11.64
C PRO A 54 1.05 18.68 -11.20
N VAL A 55 0.71 19.55 -10.25
CA VAL A 55 1.67 20.49 -9.63
C VAL A 55 2.52 19.83 -8.54
N ASP A 56 2.20 18.60 -8.13
CA ASP A 56 2.91 17.95 -7.04
C ASP A 56 4.29 17.49 -7.49
N THR A 57 5.28 17.78 -6.65
CA THR A 57 6.54 17.04 -6.64
C THR A 57 6.31 15.60 -6.19
N ALA A 58 7.27 14.71 -6.47
CA ALA A 58 7.22 13.33 -6.02
C ALA A 58 7.09 13.23 -4.48
N GLU A 59 7.75 14.13 -3.74
CA GLU A 59 7.66 14.24 -2.28
C GLU A 59 6.24 14.62 -1.82
N THR A 60 5.64 15.66 -2.38
CA THR A 60 4.27 16.08 -2.02
C THR A 60 3.22 15.02 -2.39
N ALA A 61 3.41 14.32 -3.52
CA ALA A 61 2.56 13.20 -3.90
C ALA A 61 2.69 12.03 -2.91
N TYR A 62 3.90 11.73 -2.43
CA TYR A 62 4.13 10.74 -1.39
C TYR A 62 3.44 11.10 -0.08
N LEU A 63 3.54 12.35 0.39
CA LEU A 63 2.89 12.78 1.64
C LEU A 63 1.36 12.64 1.59
N LYS A 64 0.77 12.94 0.44
CA LYS A 64 -0.66 12.72 0.17
C LYS A 64 -1.04 11.24 0.14
N ALA A 65 -0.23 10.40 -0.51
CA ALA A 65 -0.42 8.95 -0.51
C ALA A 65 -0.27 8.37 0.90
N LYS A 66 0.67 8.89 1.69
CA LYS A 66 0.89 8.53 3.10
C LYS A 66 -0.35 8.81 3.96
N LEU A 67 -0.92 10.02 3.86
CA LEU A 67 -2.18 10.35 4.53
C LEU A 67 -3.28 9.32 4.22
N ALA A 68 -3.45 9.00 2.94
CA ALA A 68 -4.47 8.05 2.51
C ALA A 68 -4.22 6.63 3.04
N ALA A 69 -2.96 6.18 3.00
CA ALA A 69 -2.56 4.86 3.49
C ALA A 69 -2.76 4.71 5.01
N GLU A 70 -2.56 5.79 5.78
CA GLU A 70 -2.78 5.81 7.22
C GLU A 70 -4.28 5.86 7.57
N SER A 71 -5.08 6.56 6.76
CA SER A 71 -6.52 6.77 7.00
C SER A 71 -7.41 5.59 6.58
N PHE A 72 -7.11 4.97 5.44
CA PHE A 72 -7.95 3.94 4.81
C PHE A 72 -7.35 2.53 4.98
N GLN A 73 -8.17 1.50 4.72
CA GLN A 73 -7.77 0.10 4.83
C GLN A 73 -7.99 -0.67 3.53
N PRO A 74 -7.11 -1.64 3.21
CA PRO A 74 -7.40 -2.63 2.19
C PRO A 74 -8.44 -3.63 2.71
N LEU A 75 -9.52 -3.80 1.96
CA LEU A 75 -10.49 -4.88 2.18
C LEU A 75 -10.22 -6.09 1.29
N GLN A 76 -9.55 -5.87 0.16
CA GLN A 76 -9.16 -6.93 -0.75
C GLN A 76 -7.83 -6.62 -1.41
N ILE A 77 -6.98 -7.62 -1.54
CA ILE A 77 -5.74 -7.53 -2.32
C ILE A 77 -5.74 -8.67 -3.33
N ALA A 78 -5.68 -8.31 -4.61
CA ALA A 78 -5.56 -9.23 -5.71
C ALA A 78 -4.07 -9.41 -6.06
N VAL A 79 -3.63 -10.66 -6.14
CA VAL A 79 -2.27 -11.05 -6.52
C VAL A 79 -2.36 -12.03 -7.67
N CYS A 80 -1.71 -11.74 -8.78
CA CYS A 80 -1.75 -12.59 -9.96
C CYS A 80 -0.31 -12.85 -10.46
N PRO A 81 0.31 -13.97 -10.06
CA PRO A 81 1.48 -14.48 -10.76
C PRO A 81 1.11 -14.80 -12.21
N PHE A 82 1.97 -14.40 -13.15
CA PHE A 82 1.75 -14.71 -14.55
C PHE A 82 3.06 -14.97 -15.29
N ARG A 83 2.94 -15.74 -16.36
CA ARG A 83 4.04 -16.10 -17.26
C ARG A 83 3.65 -15.73 -18.68
N GLN A 84 4.55 -15.05 -19.36
CA GLN A 84 4.33 -14.61 -20.75
C GLN A 84 5.17 -15.47 -21.68
N ARG A 85 4.52 -16.23 -22.56
CA ARG A 85 5.23 -17.01 -23.58
C ARG A 85 5.27 -16.23 -24.89
N ASN A 86 6.48 -16.04 -25.40
CA ASN A 86 6.76 -15.42 -26.69
C ASN A 86 6.54 -16.44 -27.83
N SER A 87 5.27 -16.82 -28.03
CA SER A 87 4.79 -17.60 -29.18
C SER A 87 3.93 -16.71 -30.09
N TYR A 88 3.57 -17.19 -31.29
CA TYR A 88 2.55 -16.55 -32.12
C TYR A 88 1.32 -17.49 -32.23
N PRO A 89 0.18 -17.16 -31.60
CA PRO A 89 -0.10 -15.97 -30.78
C PRO A 89 0.64 -15.99 -29.42
N SER A 90 0.82 -14.81 -28.82
CA SER A 90 1.43 -14.72 -27.49
C SER A 90 0.44 -15.25 -26.46
N THR A 91 0.86 -16.25 -25.70
CA THR A 91 0.03 -16.90 -24.69
C THR A 91 0.46 -16.40 -23.31
N LEU A 92 -0.52 -15.95 -22.54
CA LEU A 92 -0.35 -15.42 -21.20
C LEU A 92 -1.03 -16.37 -20.22
N VAL A 93 -0.25 -17.02 -19.36
CA VAL A 93 -0.81 -17.88 -18.32
C VAL A 93 -0.86 -17.08 -17.02
N ALA A 94 -2.05 -16.88 -16.47
CA ALA A 94 -2.28 -16.05 -15.29
C ALA A 94 -2.96 -16.86 -14.17
N TYR A 95 -2.53 -16.63 -12.93
CA TYR A 95 -3.06 -17.29 -11.73
C TYR A 95 -3.62 -16.25 -10.74
N PRO A 96 -4.81 -15.70 -10.98
CA PRO A 96 -5.36 -14.64 -10.13
C PRO A 96 -5.88 -15.17 -8.77
N TYR A 97 -5.37 -14.60 -7.69
CA TYR A 97 -5.81 -14.82 -6.30
C TYR A 97 -6.39 -13.54 -5.72
N ASN A 98 -7.53 -13.67 -5.03
CA ASN A 98 -8.22 -12.57 -4.38
C ASN A 98 -8.27 -12.78 -2.87
N PHE A 99 -7.41 -12.09 -2.15
CA PHE A 99 -7.36 -12.20 -0.68
C PHE A 99 -8.30 -11.19 -0.06
N HIS A 100 -9.34 -11.69 0.63
CA HIS A 100 -10.25 -10.89 1.42
C HIS A 100 -9.63 -10.61 2.77
N LEU A 101 -9.50 -9.34 3.13
CA LEU A 101 -8.79 -8.89 4.32
C LEU A 101 -9.73 -8.19 5.28
N PHE A 102 -9.52 -8.39 6.58
CA PHE A 102 -10.21 -7.60 7.58
C PHE A 102 -9.34 -7.41 8.83
N PRO A 103 -9.08 -6.16 9.24
CA PRO A 103 -8.25 -5.88 10.41
C PRO A 103 -8.96 -6.35 11.69
N ARG A 104 -8.51 -7.47 12.27
CA ARG A 104 -9.07 -8.07 13.49
C ARG A 104 -8.00 -8.35 14.53
N ASP A 105 -8.37 -8.14 15.78
CA ASP A 105 -7.59 -8.58 16.94
C ASP A 105 -7.76 -10.09 17.17
N GLU A 106 -7.11 -10.91 16.34
CA GLU A 106 -7.12 -12.38 16.48
C GLU A 106 -6.44 -12.86 17.77
N LEU A 107 -5.62 -12.00 18.40
CA LEU A 107 -4.86 -12.35 19.60
C LEU A 107 -5.49 -11.82 20.90
N GLN A 108 -6.58 -11.05 20.80
CA GLN A 108 -7.28 -10.41 21.93
C GLN A 108 -6.35 -9.58 22.82
N LEU A 109 -5.34 -8.94 22.21
CA LEU A 109 -4.33 -8.14 22.92
C LEU A 109 -4.74 -6.68 23.09
N GLY A 110 -5.88 -6.27 22.52
CA GLY A 110 -6.29 -4.87 22.42
C GLY A 110 -5.33 -4.04 21.56
N MET A 111 -4.55 -4.68 20.70
CA MET A 111 -3.52 -4.04 19.89
C MET A 111 -3.44 -4.66 18.49
N PRO A 112 -3.21 -3.84 17.45
CA PRO A 112 -3.32 -2.38 17.44
C PRO A 112 -4.76 -1.89 17.72
N SER A 113 -4.92 -0.60 18.03
CA SER A 113 -6.24 0.04 18.01
C SER A 113 -6.74 0.07 16.57
N TYR A 114 -7.62 -0.87 16.21
CA TYR A 114 -8.18 -0.96 14.86
C TYR A 114 -9.25 0.13 14.66
N SER A 115 -8.82 1.32 14.29
CA SER A 115 -9.69 2.40 13.79
C SER A 115 -9.28 2.77 12.38
N PHE A 116 -10.25 2.88 11.48
CA PHE A 116 -10.03 3.33 10.11
C PHE A 116 -11.21 4.11 9.59
N SER A 117 -10.94 4.92 8.57
CA SER A 117 -11.95 5.71 7.89
C SER A 117 -12.53 4.97 6.69
N CYS A 118 -13.79 5.25 6.40
CA CYS A 118 -14.48 4.78 5.20
C CYS A 118 -15.12 5.96 4.48
N GLN A 119 -14.98 6.01 3.17
CA GLN A 119 -15.68 6.97 2.34
C GLN A 119 -16.98 6.34 1.81
N PRO A 120 -18.15 6.96 2.06
CA PRO A 120 -19.43 6.42 1.62
C PRO A 120 -19.53 6.20 0.11
N CYS A 121 -18.99 7.11 -0.70
CA CYS A 121 -18.96 6.98 -2.16
C CYS A 121 -18.18 5.72 -2.58
N TYR A 122 -16.98 5.51 -2.05
CA TYR A 122 -16.16 4.33 -2.30
C TYR A 122 -16.87 3.04 -1.87
N LEU A 123 -17.43 3.00 -0.66
CA LEU A 123 -18.17 1.84 -0.19
C LEU A 123 -19.38 1.52 -1.09
N SER A 124 -20.09 2.55 -1.55
CA SER A 124 -21.22 2.39 -2.46
C SER A 124 -20.77 1.86 -3.82
N THR A 125 -19.66 2.36 -4.37
CA THR A 125 -19.08 1.86 -5.63
C THR A 125 -18.70 0.40 -5.52
N ILE A 126 -17.93 0.01 -4.48
CA ILE A 126 -17.50 -1.39 -4.36
C ILE A 126 -18.68 -2.32 -4.06
N ALA A 127 -19.72 -1.86 -3.36
CA ALA A 127 -20.97 -2.60 -3.18
C ALA A 127 -21.67 -2.85 -4.53
N ASN A 128 -21.79 -1.82 -5.37
CA ASN A 128 -22.36 -1.92 -6.71
C ASN A 128 -21.54 -2.82 -7.63
N ASP A 129 -20.24 -2.95 -7.37
CA ASP A 129 -19.32 -3.83 -8.09
C ASP A 129 -19.41 -5.31 -7.65
N GLY A 130 -20.31 -5.64 -6.73
CA GLY A 130 -20.54 -6.99 -6.23
C GLY A 130 -19.58 -7.43 -5.12
N PHE A 131 -18.96 -6.49 -4.40
CA PHE A 131 -18.11 -6.82 -3.24
C PHE A 131 -18.94 -7.38 -2.08
N ASP A 132 -18.56 -8.56 -1.57
CA ASP A 132 -19.22 -9.19 -0.43
C ASP A 132 -18.60 -8.73 0.91
N PHE A 133 -19.20 -7.70 1.50
CA PHE A 133 -18.81 -7.21 2.81
C PHE A 133 -19.00 -8.24 3.94
N ASN A 134 -19.99 -9.13 3.84
CA ASN A 134 -20.21 -10.14 4.87
C ASN A 134 -19.05 -11.13 4.87
N MET A 135 -18.66 -11.62 3.69
CA MET A 135 -17.49 -12.49 3.54
C MET A 135 -16.22 -11.82 4.09
N CYS A 136 -15.98 -10.56 3.73
CA CYS A 136 -14.85 -9.78 4.22
C CYS A 136 -14.86 -9.66 5.76
N ILE A 137 -15.98 -9.28 6.37
CA ILE A 137 -16.06 -9.05 7.82
C ILE A 137 -16.00 -10.37 8.62
N TYR A 138 -16.74 -11.39 8.18
CA TYR A 138 -16.82 -12.67 8.91
C TYR A 138 -15.61 -13.56 8.66
N ASP A 139 -15.08 -13.59 7.45
CA ASP A 139 -14.04 -14.54 7.04
C ASP A 139 -12.79 -13.90 6.42
N GLY A 140 -12.64 -12.58 6.52
CA GLY A 140 -11.45 -11.87 6.07
C GLY A 140 -10.18 -12.26 6.83
N ILE A 141 -9.08 -12.37 6.11
CA ILE A 141 -7.77 -12.71 6.64
C ILE A 141 -7.28 -11.52 7.46
N SER A 142 -6.88 -11.78 8.71
CA SER A 142 -6.25 -10.79 9.56
C SER A 142 -4.83 -10.51 9.09
N TYR A 143 -4.19 -9.48 9.65
CA TYR A 143 -2.78 -9.21 9.40
C TYR A 143 -2.22 -8.34 10.50
N LEU A 144 -0.91 -8.45 10.69
CA LEU A 144 -0.12 -7.52 11.47
C LEU A 144 1.02 -7.00 10.59
N SER A 145 1.58 -5.84 10.92
CA SER A 145 2.89 -5.44 10.40
C SER A 145 4.03 -6.13 11.16
N ARG A 146 5.25 -6.10 10.64
CA ARG A 146 6.42 -6.68 11.33
C ARG A 146 6.62 -6.10 12.72
N VAL A 147 6.41 -4.79 12.86
CA VAL A 147 6.49 -4.09 14.15
C VAL A 147 5.40 -4.57 15.11
N GLN A 148 4.16 -4.69 14.63
CA GLN A 148 3.04 -5.17 15.44
C GLN A 148 3.21 -6.64 15.87
N GLU A 149 3.73 -7.50 14.99
CA GLU A 149 4.09 -8.87 15.36
C GLU A 149 5.12 -8.90 16.48
N SER A 150 6.22 -8.15 16.36
CA SER A 150 7.28 -8.11 17.39
C SER A 150 6.69 -7.73 18.75
N LEU A 151 5.88 -6.68 18.79
CA LEU A 151 5.21 -6.23 20.02
C LEU A 151 4.21 -7.25 20.57
N ALA A 152 3.48 -7.94 19.68
CA ALA A 152 2.53 -8.98 20.08
C ALA A 152 3.24 -10.21 20.63
N ARG A 153 4.36 -10.62 20.02
CA ARG A 153 5.23 -11.71 20.50
C ARG A 153 5.82 -11.39 21.85
N GLU A 154 6.36 -10.19 22.04
CA GLU A 154 6.84 -9.74 23.35
C GLU A 154 5.73 -9.85 24.39
N LYS A 155 4.52 -9.35 24.11
CA LYS A 155 3.42 -9.41 25.09
C LYS A 155 2.96 -10.83 25.43
N ILE A 156 2.92 -11.73 24.47
CA ILE A 156 2.42 -13.10 24.67
C ILE A 156 3.51 -14.00 25.29
N PHE A 157 4.75 -13.88 24.83
CA PHE A 157 5.83 -14.82 25.13
C PHE A 157 6.86 -14.27 26.13
N THR A 158 6.76 -13.02 26.61
CA THR A 158 7.62 -12.58 27.72
C THR A 158 7.32 -13.43 28.95
N PRO A 159 8.29 -14.24 29.43
CA PRO A 159 8.08 -14.99 30.66
C PRO A 159 7.96 -13.97 31.78
N ARG A 160 6.80 -13.89 32.44
CA ARG A 160 6.72 -13.20 33.72
C ARG A 160 7.57 -14.03 34.68
N PRO A 161 8.72 -13.53 35.18
CA PRO A 161 9.40 -14.23 36.25
C PRO A 161 8.41 -14.27 37.40
N HIS A 162 7.91 -15.47 37.72
CA HIS A 162 7.21 -15.66 38.97
C HIS A 162 8.19 -15.22 40.05
N GLN A 163 7.93 -14.07 40.70
CA GLN A 163 8.59 -13.72 41.94
C GLN A 163 8.27 -14.87 42.90
N LEU A 164 9.27 -15.72 43.13
CA LEU A 164 9.25 -16.77 44.13
C LEU A 164 9.06 -16.09 45.48
N LEU A 165 7.80 -15.88 45.86
CA LEU A 165 7.43 -15.45 47.19
C LEU A 165 7.93 -16.52 48.14
N SER A 166 9.04 -16.21 48.80
CA SER A 166 9.56 -16.98 49.91
C SER A 166 8.57 -16.77 51.06
N SER A 167 7.89 -17.82 51.49
CA SER A 167 7.24 -17.82 52.80
C SER A 167 7.40 -19.18 53.49
N PRO A 168 7.69 -19.19 54.80
CA PRO A 168 8.26 -20.35 55.48
C PRO A 168 7.23 -21.28 56.11
N ASN A 169 7.73 -22.47 56.45
CA ASN A 169 7.16 -23.56 57.27
C ASN A 169 6.33 -24.63 56.53
N THR A 170 7.03 -25.71 56.17
CA THR A 170 6.53 -26.96 55.60
C THR A 170 5.56 -27.66 56.56
N SER A 171 4.30 -27.86 56.14
CA SER A 171 3.30 -28.64 56.86
C SER A 171 3.43 -30.14 56.60
N VAL A 172 2.82 -30.98 57.44
CA VAL A 172 2.77 -32.45 57.26
C VAL A 172 2.08 -32.84 55.93
N ALA A 173 1.11 -32.05 55.46
CA ALA A 173 0.50 -32.28 54.16
C ALA A 173 1.50 -32.06 53.01
N ASP A 174 2.44 -31.12 53.19
CA ASP A 174 3.44 -30.79 52.17
C ASP A 174 4.50 -31.90 52.06
N SER A 175 4.85 -32.57 53.18
CA SER A 175 5.77 -33.71 53.14
C SER A 175 5.16 -34.94 52.43
N VAL A 176 3.86 -35.19 52.62
CA VAL A 176 3.13 -36.25 51.91
C VAL A 176 3.04 -35.96 50.41
N PHE A 177 2.75 -34.71 50.04
CA PHE A 177 2.75 -34.28 48.64
C PHE A 177 4.14 -34.42 48.01
N MET A 178 5.19 -33.93 48.68
CA MET A 178 6.59 -34.07 48.26
C MET A 178 6.98 -35.53 48.04
N ASN A 179 6.63 -36.42 48.97
CA ASN A 179 6.94 -37.84 48.84
C ASN A 179 6.19 -38.48 47.67
N ARG A 180 4.93 -38.11 47.43
CA ARG A 180 4.15 -38.57 46.27
C ARG A 180 4.77 -38.15 44.94
N ILE A 181 5.20 -36.89 44.83
CA ILE A 181 5.84 -36.36 43.61
C ILE A 181 7.22 -37.01 43.43
N LYS A 182 8.05 -37.10 44.48
CA LYS A 182 9.34 -37.82 44.44
C LYS A 182 9.17 -39.27 44.01
N SER A 183 8.19 -40.00 44.53
CA SER A 183 7.90 -41.38 44.11
C SER A 183 7.48 -41.47 42.64
N ARG A 184 6.69 -40.53 42.12
CA ARG A 184 6.34 -40.46 40.69
C ARG A 184 7.57 -40.27 39.81
N ILE A 185 8.48 -39.36 40.19
CA ILE A 185 9.73 -39.08 39.47
C ILE A 185 10.66 -40.30 39.50
N VAL A 186 10.82 -40.95 40.67
CA VAL A 186 11.65 -42.16 40.79
C VAL A 186 11.10 -43.31 39.94
N ASN A 187 9.78 -43.51 39.94
CA ASN A 187 9.15 -44.53 39.11
C ASN A 187 9.29 -44.21 37.62
N TRP A 188 9.20 -42.94 37.26
CA TRP A 188 9.46 -42.48 35.89
C TRP A 188 10.91 -42.76 35.44
N ARG A 189 11.91 -42.40 36.26
CA ARG A 189 13.33 -42.67 35.98
C ARG A 189 13.60 -44.17 35.78
N LYS A 190 12.95 -45.02 36.58
CA LYS A 190 13.04 -46.49 36.44
C LYS A 190 12.45 -46.99 35.12
N ARG A 191 11.35 -46.40 34.63
CA ARG A 191 10.76 -46.78 33.34
C ARG A 191 11.66 -46.44 32.16
N TYR A 192 12.42 -45.36 32.22
CA TYR A 192 13.34 -44.93 31.15
C TYR A 192 14.68 -45.67 31.14
N ALA A 193 15.07 -46.31 32.25
CA ALA A 193 16.27 -47.12 32.33
C ALA A 193 16.13 -48.50 31.66
N ASP A 194 14.93 -48.85 31.19
CA ASP A 194 14.64 -50.11 30.51
C ASP A 194 14.57 -49.88 28.98
N PRO A 195 15.62 -50.23 28.22
CA PRO A 195 15.71 -49.96 26.78
C PRO A 195 14.74 -50.80 25.91
N SER A 196 13.97 -51.70 26.51
CA SER A 196 13.07 -52.62 25.80
C SER A 196 11.72 -52.00 25.37
N LYS A 197 11.39 -50.77 25.78
CA LYS A 197 10.13 -50.09 25.47
C LYS A 197 10.38 -48.80 24.68
N LYS A 198 9.85 -48.72 23.45
CA LYS A 198 9.77 -47.45 22.70
C LYS A 198 8.91 -46.47 23.50
N HIS A 199 9.52 -45.42 24.02
CA HIS A 199 8.84 -44.39 24.80
C HIS A 199 8.42 -43.22 23.92
N ASP A 200 7.16 -42.80 24.05
CA ASP A 200 6.66 -41.57 23.45
C ASP A 200 7.10 -40.38 24.33
N GLY A 201 8.14 -39.66 23.88
CA GLY A 201 8.70 -38.51 24.59
C GLY A 201 7.71 -37.36 24.78
N SER A 202 6.62 -37.30 23.99
CA SER A 202 5.63 -36.22 24.03
C SER A 202 4.74 -36.28 25.29
N SER A 203 4.43 -37.49 25.78
CA SER A 203 3.68 -37.71 27.03
C SER A 203 4.45 -37.20 28.26
N LEU A 204 5.77 -37.15 28.15
CA LEU A 204 6.64 -36.73 29.24
C LEU A 204 6.81 -35.24 29.33
N VAL A 205 7.08 -34.60 28.20
CA VAL A 205 7.12 -33.13 28.11
C VAL A 205 5.78 -32.59 28.62
N SER A 206 4.64 -33.10 28.12
CA SER A 206 3.31 -32.65 28.58
C SER A 206 3.01 -32.91 30.06
N SER A 207 3.60 -33.95 30.67
CA SER A 207 3.43 -34.22 32.10
C SER A 207 4.33 -33.35 32.98
N LEU A 208 5.56 -33.07 32.54
CA LEU A 208 6.47 -32.14 33.19
C LEU A 208 5.99 -30.70 33.06
N SER A 209 5.57 -30.28 31.87
CA SER A 209 4.99 -28.95 31.64
C SER A 209 3.77 -28.71 32.51
N ARG A 210 2.86 -29.69 32.68
CA ARG A 210 1.72 -29.56 33.62
C ARG A 210 2.13 -29.40 35.08
N LEU A 211 3.25 -30.03 35.48
CA LEU A 211 3.76 -30.00 36.84
C LEU A 211 4.53 -28.70 37.12
N ILE A 212 5.30 -28.21 36.15
CA ILE A 212 6.09 -26.97 36.19
C ILE A 212 5.17 -25.74 36.11
N LEU A 213 4.14 -25.77 35.26
CA LEU A 213 3.19 -24.67 35.06
C LEU A 213 2.06 -24.64 36.11
N GLY A 214 2.06 -25.56 37.10
CA GLY A 214 1.06 -25.60 38.17
C GLY A 214 -0.36 -25.95 37.71
N ALA A 215 -0.52 -26.61 36.55
CA ALA A 215 -1.80 -26.85 35.90
C ALA A 215 -2.59 -28.08 36.43
N GLU A 216 -2.05 -28.86 37.38
CA GLU A 216 -2.86 -29.83 38.13
C GLU A 216 -3.81 -29.07 39.10
N THR A 217 -4.95 -28.62 38.60
CA THR A 217 -5.96 -27.80 39.28
C THR A 217 -6.81 -28.53 40.32
N TYR A 218 -6.52 -29.78 40.66
CA TYR A 218 -7.22 -30.50 41.73
C TYR A 218 -6.31 -30.70 42.96
N GLY A 219 -6.36 -29.73 43.88
CA GLY A 219 -5.81 -29.86 45.25
C GLY A 219 -4.38 -29.39 45.46
N SER A 220 -3.75 -28.73 44.48
CA SER A 220 -2.38 -28.21 44.60
C SER A 220 -2.35 -26.97 45.50
N ARG A 221 -1.61 -27.04 46.62
CA ARG A 221 -1.40 -25.89 47.51
C ARG A 221 -0.38 -24.92 46.88
N PRO A 222 -0.64 -23.60 46.80
CA PRO A 222 0.21 -22.65 46.06
C PRO A 222 1.59 -22.35 46.67
N SER A 223 1.97 -22.99 47.78
CA SER A 223 3.02 -22.48 48.68
C SER A 223 4.31 -23.30 48.73
N MET A 224 4.59 -24.19 47.77
CA MET A 224 5.85 -24.93 47.77
C MET A 224 6.36 -25.26 46.36
N SER A 225 7.53 -24.72 45.99
CA SER A 225 8.27 -25.17 44.82
C SER A 225 9.02 -26.47 45.17
N ILE A 226 8.81 -27.52 44.38
CA ILE A 226 9.63 -28.72 44.46
C ILE A 226 10.67 -28.60 43.35
N ASP A 227 11.93 -28.51 43.74
CA ASP A 227 13.04 -28.44 42.78
C ASP A 227 13.30 -29.85 42.19
N VAL A 228 12.58 -30.17 41.11
CA VAL A 228 12.65 -31.45 40.38
C VAL A 228 13.64 -31.40 39.22
N CYS A 229 13.97 -30.19 38.77
CA CYS A 229 14.74 -29.89 37.57
C CYS A 229 15.66 -28.72 37.91
N SER A 230 16.91 -28.71 37.43
CA SER A 230 17.75 -27.51 37.62
C SER A 230 17.11 -26.29 36.96
N ASP A 231 17.42 -25.08 37.45
CA ASP A 231 16.95 -23.82 36.84
C ASP A 231 17.14 -23.81 35.31
N ARG A 232 18.28 -24.36 34.84
CA ARG A 232 18.58 -24.51 33.42
C ARG A 232 17.65 -25.47 32.69
N GLN A 233 17.23 -26.56 33.32
CA GLN A 233 16.28 -27.51 32.72
C GLN A 233 14.86 -26.93 32.67
N VAL A 234 14.44 -26.20 33.70
CA VAL A 234 13.17 -25.47 33.69
C VAL A 234 13.16 -24.44 32.57
N GLN A 235 14.24 -23.67 32.43
CA GLN A 235 14.39 -22.69 31.36
C GLN A 235 14.28 -23.33 29.97
N LEU A 236 14.97 -24.45 29.72
CA LEU A 236 14.92 -25.14 28.43
C LEU A 236 13.52 -25.68 28.08
N VAL A 237 12.78 -26.20 29.07
CA VAL A 237 11.40 -26.69 28.85
C VAL A 237 10.46 -25.52 28.56
N LEU A 238 10.61 -24.41 29.28
CA LEU A 238 9.83 -23.20 29.02
C LEU A 238 10.14 -22.62 27.63
N GLU A 239 11.41 -22.55 27.23
CA GLU A 239 11.82 -22.11 25.89
C GLU A 239 11.22 -23.01 24.80
N MET A 240 11.23 -24.33 25.00
CA MET A 240 10.65 -25.28 24.03
C MET A 240 9.12 -25.18 23.93
N ASP A 241 8.42 -25.02 25.06
CA ASP A 241 6.96 -24.84 25.08
C ASP A 241 6.56 -23.49 24.45
N ILE A 242 7.33 -22.42 24.71
CA ILE A 242 7.17 -21.12 24.05
C ILE A 242 7.34 -21.26 22.54
N GLN A 243 8.42 -21.91 22.08
CA GLN A 243 8.67 -22.11 20.64
C GLN A 243 7.52 -22.86 19.97
N LYS A 244 6.99 -23.90 20.62
CA LYS A 244 5.86 -24.66 20.08
C LYS A 244 4.58 -23.82 20.01
N LEU A 245 4.29 -23.03 21.04
CA LEU A 245 3.15 -22.12 21.05
C LEU A 245 3.31 -21.00 20.02
N GLU A 246 4.53 -20.50 19.82
CA GLU A 246 4.86 -19.57 18.74
C GLU A 246 4.55 -20.18 17.38
N ASP A 247 5.00 -21.40 17.11
CA ASP A 247 4.78 -22.09 15.85
C ASP A 247 3.29 -22.32 15.55
N GLU A 248 2.50 -22.68 16.56
CA GLU A 248 1.04 -22.84 16.44
C GLU A 248 0.32 -21.52 16.16
N GLN A 249 0.83 -20.41 16.70
CA GLN A 249 0.23 -19.07 16.56
C GLN A 249 0.81 -18.28 15.38
N ASN A 250 1.88 -18.75 14.73
CA ASN A 250 2.59 -18.04 13.66
C ASN A 250 1.66 -17.59 12.54
N PHE A 251 0.69 -18.41 12.16
CA PHE A 251 -0.27 -18.07 11.11
C PHE A 251 -1.25 -16.96 11.54
N LYS A 252 -1.55 -16.85 12.84
CA LYS A 252 -2.38 -15.77 13.39
C LYS A 252 -1.62 -14.47 13.54
N PHE A 253 -0.32 -14.52 13.87
CA PHE A 253 0.57 -13.34 13.85
C PHE A 253 0.85 -12.85 12.42
N ARG A 254 1.10 -13.83 11.54
CA ARG A 254 1.21 -13.80 10.07
C ARG A 254 0.07 -13.05 9.42
N GLY A 255 -1.05 -13.78 9.38
CA GLY A 255 -2.16 -13.46 8.52
C GLY A 255 -1.70 -13.24 7.09
N PHE A 256 -2.26 -12.23 6.43
CA PHE A 256 -1.92 -11.90 5.05
C PHE A 256 -0.46 -11.47 4.84
N ARG A 257 0.28 -11.07 5.89
CA ARG A 257 1.71 -10.74 5.76
C ARG A 257 2.53 -11.93 5.23
N GLU A 258 2.10 -13.17 5.44
CA GLU A 258 2.75 -14.35 4.86
C GLU A 258 2.80 -14.26 3.31
N VAL A 259 1.76 -13.73 2.67
CA VAL A 259 1.75 -13.50 1.21
C VAL A 259 2.75 -12.41 0.83
N ILE A 260 2.82 -11.32 1.60
CA ILE A 260 3.78 -10.23 1.38
C ILE A 260 5.22 -10.72 1.51
N ASP A 261 5.51 -11.53 2.52
CA ASP A 261 6.83 -12.10 2.73
C ASP A 261 7.17 -13.13 1.62
N LEU A 262 6.20 -13.88 1.08
CA LEU A 262 6.40 -14.72 -0.10
C LEU A 262 6.70 -13.92 -1.37
N LEU A 263 5.93 -12.85 -1.62
CA LEU A 263 6.18 -11.95 -2.74
C LEU A 263 7.58 -11.34 -2.65
N SER A 264 7.95 -10.87 -1.45
CA SER A 264 9.30 -10.37 -1.17
C SER A 264 10.35 -11.45 -1.43
N SER A 265 10.19 -12.66 -0.89
CA SER A 265 11.15 -13.75 -1.06
C SER A 265 11.32 -14.20 -2.52
N SER A 266 10.27 -14.08 -3.34
CA SER A 266 10.31 -14.44 -4.76
C SER A 266 11.20 -13.53 -5.59
N GLN A 267 11.39 -12.27 -5.16
CA GLN A 267 12.12 -11.21 -5.87
C GLN A 267 11.65 -11.00 -7.33
N LYS A 268 10.44 -11.47 -7.68
CA LYS A 268 9.84 -11.29 -9.01
C LYS A 268 9.42 -9.83 -9.21
N PRO A 269 9.48 -9.29 -10.44
CA PRO A 269 9.02 -7.94 -10.70
C PRO A 269 7.52 -7.80 -10.43
N ILE A 270 7.17 -6.81 -9.61
CA ILE A 270 5.79 -6.49 -9.24
C ILE A 270 5.26 -5.44 -10.19
N ILE A 271 4.13 -5.75 -10.81
CA ILE A 271 3.44 -4.90 -11.77
C ILE A 271 2.18 -4.32 -11.11
N SER A 272 2.07 -3.01 -11.08
CA SER A 272 0.93 -2.31 -10.46
C SER A 272 0.52 -1.10 -11.30
N TYR A 273 -0.66 -0.55 -11.04
CA TYR A 273 -1.19 0.64 -11.71
C TYR A 273 -1.36 1.77 -10.71
N SER A 274 -0.76 2.94 -10.98
CA SER A 274 -0.76 4.08 -10.05
C SER A 274 -0.21 3.66 -8.67
N CYS A 275 0.95 3.01 -8.73
CA CYS A 275 1.41 2.11 -7.68
C CYS A 275 1.79 2.82 -6.37
N LEU A 276 2.06 4.13 -6.39
CA LEU A 276 2.42 4.89 -5.18
C LEU A 276 1.39 4.72 -4.05
N ASN A 277 0.09 4.79 -4.35
CA ASN A 277 -0.98 4.64 -3.36
C ASN A 277 -1.12 3.20 -2.85
N ASP A 278 -0.85 2.21 -3.70
CA ASP A 278 -0.94 0.81 -3.32
C ASP A 278 0.27 0.41 -2.49
N LEU A 279 1.48 0.80 -2.90
CA LEU A 279 2.73 0.47 -2.23
C LEU A 279 2.85 1.17 -0.88
N THR A 280 2.43 2.44 -0.75
CA THR A 280 2.38 3.12 0.55
C THR A 280 1.44 2.41 1.52
N MET A 281 0.29 1.94 1.04
CA MET A 281 -0.64 1.14 1.82
C MET A 281 -0.06 -0.23 2.18
N LEU A 282 0.52 -0.96 1.24
CA LEU A 282 1.19 -2.25 1.53
C LEU A 282 2.30 -2.07 2.58
N HIS A 283 3.07 -0.99 2.46
CA HIS A 283 4.17 -0.69 3.36
C HIS A 283 3.68 -0.46 4.79
N THR A 284 2.75 0.48 4.99
CA THR A 284 2.24 0.80 6.35
C THR A 284 1.52 -0.37 7.01
N LYS A 285 0.75 -1.17 6.25
CA LYS A 285 -0.08 -2.25 6.82
C LYS A 285 0.70 -3.54 7.10
N PHE A 286 1.73 -3.86 6.31
CA PHE A 286 2.41 -5.16 6.40
C PHE A 286 3.90 -5.08 6.73
N ILE A 287 4.57 -3.99 6.40
CA ILE A 287 6.03 -3.87 6.52
C ILE A 287 6.40 -3.08 7.78
N ALA A 288 6.24 -1.77 7.74
CA ALA A 288 6.68 -0.84 8.78
C ALA A 288 5.90 0.49 8.69
N PRO A 289 5.93 1.35 9.72
CA PRO A 289 5.38 2.70 9.62
C PRO A 289 5.99 3.48 8.44
N LEU A 290 5.19 4.33 7.79
CA LEU A 290 5.63 5.09 6.62
C LEU A 290 6.68 6.14 7.00
N PRO A 291 7.84 6.17 6.31
CA PRO A 291 8.88 7.16 6.56
C PRO A 291 8.40 8.61 6.40
N PRO A 292 9.12 9.60 6.94
CA PRO A 292 8.76 11.01 6.82
C PRO A 292 8.90 11.57 5.39
N ASN A 293 9.83 11.02 4.59
CA ASN A 293 10.11 11.50 3.23
C ASN A 293 10.07 10.36 2.20
N MET A 294 9.94 10.72 0.93
CA MET A 294 9.84 9.76 -0.17
C MET A 294 11.12 8.95 -0.35
N HIS A 295 12.30 9.56 -0.15
CA HIS A 295 13.57 8.87 -0.36
C HIS A 295 13.73 7.66 0.58
N GLU A 296 13.49 7.84 1.88
CA GLU A 296 13.51 6.76 2.87
C GLU A 296 12.44 5.70 2.58
N PHE A 297 11.25 6.12 2.15
CA PHE A 297 10.20 5.21 1.70
C PHE A 297 10.69 4.34 0.53
N MET A 298 11.30 4.94 -0.49
CA MET A 298 11.85 4.22 -1.63
C MET A 298 12.96 3.25 -1.23
N CYS A 299 13.87 3.66 -0.35
CA CYS A 299 14.91 2.78 0.18
C CYS A 299 14.31 1.60 0.94
N SER A 300 13.35 1.86 1.83
CA SER A 300 12.67 0.81 2.60
C SER A 300 11.89 -0.15 1.69
N LEU A 301 11.19 0.38 0.69
CA LEU A 301 10.42 -0.42 -0.26
C LEU A 301 11.32 -1.32 -1.11
N LYS A 302 12.44 -0.79 -1.62
CA LYS A 302 13.41 -1.56 -2.44
C LYS A 302 14.00 -2.75 -1.71
N MET A 303 14.11 -2.69 -0.38
CA MET A 303 14.57 -3.82 0.43
C MET A 303 13.58 -4.98 0.44
N VAL A 304 12.29 -4.71 0.19
CA VAL A 304 11.22 -5.71 0.22
C VAL A 304 10.83 -6.12 -1.20
N PHE A 305 10.69 -5.14 -2.10
CA PHE A 305 10.34 -5.32 -3.49
C PHE A 305 11.39 -4.58 -4.36
N PRO A 306 12.41 -5.29 -4.87
CA PRO A 306 13.51 -4.65 -5.59
C PRO A 306 13.08 -4.08 -6.95
N ASN A 307 12.07 -4.69 -7.57
CA ASN A 307 11.65 -4.43 -8.94
C ASN A 307 10.15 -4.17 -8.98
N VAL A 308 9.75 -2.90 -8.92
CA VAL A 308 8.34 -2.52 -9.06
C VAL A 308 8.12 -1.69 -10.31
N VAL A 309 7.23 -2.13 -11.20
CA VAL A 309 6.90 -1.44 -12.45
C VAL A 309 5.52 -0.82 -12.33
N ASP A 310 5.44 0.49 -12.50
CA ASP A 310 4.18 1.20 -12.66
C ASP A 310 3.74 1.16 -14.12
N ILE A 311 2.65 0.46 -14.44
CA ILE A 311 2.10 0.42 -15.80
C ILE A 311 1.75 1.83 -16.31
N SER A 312 1.31 2.73 -15.42
CA SER A 312 0.98 4.10 -15.81
C SER A 312 2.20 4.89 -16.28
N HIS A 313 3.39 4.55 -15.76
CA HIS A 313 4.64 5.07 -16.28
C HIS A 313 4.99 4.40 -17.62
N LEU A 314 4.85 3.07 -17.68
CA LEU A 314 5.23 2.28 -18.85
C LEU A 314 4.47 2.71 -20.12
N TRP A 315 3.16 2.88 -20.05
CA TRP A 315 2.40 3.29 -21.23
C TRP A 315 2.68 4.73 -21.67
N ARG A 316 3.20 5.60 -20.78
CA ARG A 316 3.48 7.01 -21.11
C ARG A 316 4.72 7.14 -22.01
N GLN A 317 5.54 6.10 -22.06
CA GLN A 317 6.64 5.99 -23.02
C GLN A 317 6.13 5.87 -24.45
N ILE A 318 4.92 5.37 -24.63
CA ILE A 318 4.27 5.29 -25.94
C ILE A 318 3.47 6.57 -26.16
N GLY A 319 3.98 7.45 -27.03
CA GLY A 319 3.43 8.80 -27.27
C GLY A 319 1.90 8.86 -27.34
N PRO A 320 1.23 8.06 -28.19
CA PRO A 320 -0.23 8.08 -28.28
C PRO A 320 -0.97 7.70 -26.98
N LEU A 321 -0.38 6.84 -26.14
CA LEU A 321 -1.00 6.37 -24.90
C LEU A 321 -0.86 7.33 -23.72
N ARG A 322 -0.07 8.41 -23.85
CA ARG A 322 0.06 9.45 -22.81
C ARG A 322 -1.28 10.07 -22.40
N LYS A 323 -2.27 10.03 -23.28
CA LYS A 323 -3.62 10.60 -23.09
C LYS A 323 -4.62 9.65 -22.43
N ALA A 324 -4.25 8.39 -22.22
CA ALA A 324 -5.15 7.42 -21.62
C ALA A 324 -5.41 7.80 -20.15
N LYS A 325 -6.69 8.06 -19.82
CA LYS A 325 -7.11 8.40 -18.44
C LYS A 325 -7.09 7.20 -17.50
N ASN A 326 -7.42 6.01 -18.02
CA ASN A 326 -7.56 4.79 -17.23
C ASN A 326 -7.07 3.55 -18.00
N ILE A 327 -6.95 2.41 -17.31
CA ILE A 327 -6.48 1.15 -17.91
C ILE A 327 -7.36 0.71 -19.08
N GLN A 328 -8.67 0.89 -18.98
CA GLN A 328 -9.62 0.46 -20.00
C GLN A 328 -9.44 1.26 -21.31
N ALA A 329 -9.26 2.58 -21.21
CA ALA A 329 -8.98 3.46 -22.34
C ALA A 329 -7.66 3.08 -23.04
N ALA A 330 -6.60 2.79 -22.26
CA ALA A 330 -5.33 2.31 -22.81
C ALA A 330 -5.48 0.98 -23.55
N LEU A 331 -6.21 0.02 -22.95
CA LEU A 331 -6.50 -1.28 -23.58
C LEU A 331 -7.32 -1.14 -24.87
N SER A 332 -8.36 -0.28 -24.87
CA SER A 332 -9.18 -0.01 -26.05
C SER A 332 -8.37 0.63 -27.18
N TYR A 333 -7.47 1.57 -26.86
CA TYR A 333 -6.57 2.16 -27.85
C TYR A 333 -5.65 1.11 -28.48
N LEU A 334 -4.98 0.31 -27.64
CA LEU A 334 -4.09 -0.76 -28.09
C LEU A 334 -4.82 -1.79 -28.95
N GLN A 335 -6.05 -2.16 -28.60
CA GLN A 335 -6.86 -3.07 -29.41
C GLN A 335 -7.16 -2.53 -30.82
N ARG A 336 -7.35 -1.22 -30.98
CA ARG A 336 -7.67 -0.61 -32.27
C ARG A 336 -6.45 -0.40 -33.17
N GLN A 337 -5.32 0.00 -32.58
CA GLN A 337 -4.15 0.46 -33.35
C GLN A 337 -3.05 -0.61 -33.49
N TYR A 338 -2.92 -1.50 -32.50
CA TYR A 338 -1.91 -2.55 -32.48
C TYR A 338 -2.59 -3.88 -32.19
N PHE A 339 -3.06 -4.55 -33.24
CA PHE A 339 -3.63 -5.89 -33.10
C PHE A 339 -2.53 -6.89 -32.73
N VAL A 340 -2.22 -6.96 -31.44
CA VAL A 340 -1.42 -8.01 -30.84
C VAL A 340 -2.41 -9.01 -30.21
N PRO A 341 -2.68 -10.15 -30.87
CA PRO A 341 -3.50 -11.20 -30.27
C PRO A 341 -2.74 -11.78 -29.09
N ILE A 342 -3.26 -11.52 -27.88
CA ILE A 342 -2.80 -12.13 -26.64
C ILE A 342 -3.96 -12.94 -26.10
N GLU A 343 -3.77 -14.25 -26.05
CA GLU A 343 -4.70 -15.18 -25.41
C GLU A 343 -4.30 -15.33 -23.95
N ILE A 344 -5.27 -15.12 -23.04
CA ILE A 344 -5.05 -15.29 -21.61
C ILE A 344 -5.66 -16.62 -21.20
N GLU A 345 -4.81 -17.51 -20.71
CA GLU A 345 -5.17 -18.78 -20.13
C GLU A 345 -5.18 -18.65 -18.60
N ILE A 346 -6.30 -19.00 -17.98
CA ILE A 346 -6.44 -19.06 -16.51
C ILE A 346 -6.73 -20.52 -16.16
N PRO A 347 -5.73 -21.28 -15.66
CA PRO A 347 -5.84 -22.74 -15.52
C PRO A 347 -6.81 -23.21 -14.42
N GLN A 348 -7.11 -22.38 -13.43
CA GLN A 348 -8.01 -22.72 -12.33
C GLN A 348 -9.31 -21.91 -12.50
N GLN A 349 -10.41 -22.58 -12.83
CA GLN A 349 -11.73 -21.97 -13.00
C GLN A 349 -12.67 -22.48 -11.90
N ASP A 350 -12.92 -21.67 -10.87
CA ASP A 350 -14.03 -21.89 -9.95
C ASP A 350 -15.29 -21.25 -10.56
N GLY A 351 -16.10 -22.07 -11.22
CA GLY A 351 -17.14 -21.64 -12.15
C GLY A 351 -18.44 -21.10 -11.54
N THR A 352 -18.42 -20.38 -10.41
CA THR A 352 -19.68 -19.98 -9.73
C THR A 352 -19.78 -18.56 -9.14
N SER A 353 -18.75 -17.72 -9.20
CA SER A 353 -18.81 -16.36 -8.61
C SER A 353 -18.89 -15.23 -9.64
N SER A 354 -19.61 -14.17 -9.29
CA SER A 354 -19.58 -12.89 -10.00
C SER A 354 -18.17 -12.29 -9.91
N ILE A 355 -17.54 -12.02 -11.06
CA ILE A 355 -16.19 -11.46 -11.12
C ILE A 355 -16.19 -10.04 -10.54
N THR A 356 -15.52 -9.84 -9.40
CA THR A 356 -15.40 -8.51 -8.78
C THR A 356 -14.59 -7.57 -9.68
N LYS A 357 -14.85 -6.25 -9.65
CA LYS A 357 -14.07 -5.29 -10.46
C LYS A 357 -12.56 -5.33 -10.13
N ASN A 358 -12.17 -5.67 -8.91
CA ASN A 358 -10.76 -5.80 -8.55
C ASN A 358 -10.06 -6.97 -9.27
N GLU A 359 -10.74 -8.09 -9.47
CA GLU A 359 -10.26 -9.21 -10.31
C GLU A 359 -10.09 -8.77 -11.75
N GLN A 360 -11.06 -8.02 -12.25
CA GLN A 360 -10.96 -7.46 -13.59
C GLN A 360 -9.78 -6.49 -13.66
N ASN A 361 -9.52 -5.70 -12.63
CA ASN A 361 -8.40 -4.77 -12.59
C ASN A 361 -7.05 -5.49 -12.65
N VAL A 362 -6.82 -6.51 -11.81
CA VAL A 362 -5.55 -7.25 -11.84
C VAL A 362 -5.33 -7.94 -13.19
N LEU A 363 -6.37 -8.55 -13.77
CA LEU A 363 -6.28 -9.17 -15.10
C LEU A 363 -6.10 -8.15 -16.22
N ARG A 364 -6.73 -6.97 -16.13
CA ARG A 364 -6.53 -5.85 -17.06
C ARG A 364 -5.09 -5.33 -16.98
N ILE A 365 -4.53 -5.19 -15.78
CA ILE A 365 -3.11 -4.84 -15.52
C ILE A 365 -2.20 -5.86 -16.20
N THR A 366 -2.39 -7.16 -15.94
CA THR A 366 -1.61 -8.25 -16.54
C THR A 366 -1.68 -8.23 -18.07
N LYS A 367 -2.88 -8.10 -18.64
CA LYS A 367 -3.09 -8.02 -20.10
C LYS A 367 -2.39 -6.82 -20.73
N LEU A 368 -2.52 -5.67 -20.07
CA LEU A 368 -1.96 -4.42 -20.56
C LEU A 368 -0.44 -4.46 -20.52
N PHE A 369 0.14 -4.94 -19.41
CA PHE A 369 1.58 -5.14 -19.31
C PHE A 369 2.10 -6.07 -20.41
N ALA A 370 1.44 -7.21 -20.65
CA ALA A 370 1.85 -8.13 -21.71
C ALA A 370 1.82 -7.50 -23.12
N LYS A 371 0.87 -6.58 -23.38
CA LYS A 371 0.85 -5.82 -24.63
C LYS A 371 1.97 -4.80 -24.71
N LEU A 372 2.20 -4.06 -23.63
CA LEU A 372 3.24 -3.04 -23.55
C LEU A 372 4.64 -3.67 -23.62
N SER A 373 4.86 -4.80 -22.96
CA SER A 373 6.11 -5.55 -22.99
C SER A 373 6.44 -6.02 -24.41
N ASN A 374 5.44 -6.50 -25.16
CA ASN A 374 5.61 -6.86 -26.57
C ASN A 374 5.95 -5.64 -27.45
N LEU A 375 5.33 -4.48 -27.21
CA LEU A 375 5.60 -3.25 -27.99
C LEU A 375 6.96 -2.63 -27.66
N LEU A 376 7.37 -2.68 -26.39
CA LEU A 376 8.62 -2.10 -25.90
C LEU A 376 9.78 -3.12 -25.89
N LYS A 377 9.53 -4.36 -26.33
CA LYS A 377 10.48 -5.48 -26.34
C LYS A 377 11.13 -5.74 -24.97
N ILE A 378 10.31 -5.74 -23.92
CA ILE A 378 10.74 -5.96 -22.54
C ILE A 378 10.85 -7.46 -22.29
N SER A 379 12.03 -7.92 -21.84
CA SER A 379 12.30 -9.33 -21.52
C SER A 379 12.59 -9.54 -20.03
N PRO A 380 12.11 -10.65 -19.43
CA PRO A 380 12.29 -10.94 -18.00
C PRO A 380 13.76 -11.23 -17.63
N GLU A 381 14.53 -11.76 -18.56
CA GLU A 381 15.96 -12.04 -18.42
C GLU A 381 16.68 -11.49 -19.65
N CYS A 382 17.78 -10.77 -19.44
CA CYS A 382 18.63 -10.27 -20.52
C CYS A 382 19.39 -11.46 -21.16
N GLN A 383 18.70 -12.28 -21.95
CA GLN A 383 19.38 -13.29 -22.77
C GLN A 383 20.06 -12.59 -23.94
N LEU A 384 21.39 -12.50 -23.84
CA LEU A 384 22.35 -12.00 -24.84
C LEU A 384 22.37 -12.78 -26.17
N GLN A 385 21.29 -13.47 -26.53
CA GLN A 385 21.22 -14.35 -27.70
C GLN A 385 20.04 -14.03 -28.62
N SER A 386 19.95 -12.79 -29.11
CA SER A 386 19.53 -12.55 -30.49
C SER A 386 19.93 -11.13 -30.91
N ARG A 387 20.09 -10.92 -32.21
CA ARG A 387 20.52 -9.66 -32.84
C ARG A 387 19.55 -8.47 -32.66
N GLU A 388 18.57 -8.56 -31.77
CA GLU A 388 17.57 -7.53 -31.49
C GLU A 388 17.84 -6.89 -30.12
N GLN A 389 17.92 -5.55 -30.08
CA GLN A 389 18.04 -4.79 -28.84
C GLN A 389 16.76 -4.96 -28.01
N CYS A 390 16.78 -5.83 -27.00
CA CYS A 390 15.73 -5.97 -25.98
C CYS A 390 16.05 -5.04 -24.79
N THR A 391 15.02 -4.40 -24.22
CA THR A 391 15.17 -3.58 -23.01
C THR A 391 14.95 -4.43 -21.76
N ALA A 392 15.76 -4.21 -20.73
CA ALA A 392 15.60 -4.92 -19.46
C ALA A 392 14.43 -4.32 -18.67
N VAL A 393 13.63 -5.17 -18.00
CA VAL A 393 12.54 -4.71 -17.11
C VAL A 393 13.04 -3.72 -16.06
N GLU A 394 14.29 -3.88 -15.62
CA GLU A 394 14.97 -3.05 -14.62
C GLU A 394 15.04 -1.57 -14.99
N GLU A 395 15.06 -1.22 -16.28
CA GLU A 395 15.09 0.17 -16.75
C GLU A 395 13.80 0.94 -16.40
N TYR A 396 12.69 0.22 -16.20
CA TYR A 396 11.39 0.77 -15.87
C TYR A 396 11.01 0.58 -14.39
N CYS A 397 11.91 0.02 -13.58
CA CYS A 397 11.65 -0.32 -12.18
C CYS A 397 11.83 0.87 -11.23
N ASN A 398 10.96 0.95 -10.22
CA ASN A 398 10.99 1.88 -9.10
C ASN A 398 10.93 3.36 -9.49
N ILE A 399 10.26 3.64 -10.61
CA ILE A 399 9.99 4.99 -11.08
C ILE A 399 8.52 5.31 -10.85
N PHE A 400 8.25 6.11 -9.82
CA PHE A 400 6.90 6.51 -9.43
C PHE A 400 6.69 7.98 -9.78
N TYR A 401 5.92 8.24 -10.84
CA TYR A 401 5.51 9.59 -11.17
C TYR A 401 4.23 9.95 -10.41
N PRO A 402 4.04 11.23 -10.04
CA PRO A 402 2.74 11.74 -9.61
C PRO A 402 1.73 11.50 -10.74
N SER A 403 0.97 10.40 -10.67
CA SER A 403 -0.05 10.10 -11.67
C SER A 403 -1.35 10.77 -11.22
N CYS A 404 -1.76 11.81 -11.95
CA CYS A 404 -3.08 12.40 -11.82
C CYS A 404 -4.08 11.44 -12.46
N VAL A 405 -4.57 10.45 -11.71
CA VAL A 405 -5.60 9.52 -12.18
C VAL A 405 -6.90 9.88 -11.45
N VAL A 406 -7.90 10.27 -12.23
CA VAL A 406 -9.27 10.48 -11.76
C VAL A 406 -9.87 9.10 -11.47
N GLY A 407 -10.35 8.88 -10.26
CA GLY A 407 -11.14 7.70 -9.94
C GLY A 407 -12.50 7.77 -10.65
N GLY A 408 -12.91 6.66 -11.27
CA GLY A 408 -14.33 6.30 -11.30
C GLY A 408 -15.18 6.66 -12.52
N SER A 409 -14.64 7.10 -13.66
CA SER A 409 -15.42 7.18 -14.92
C SER A 409 -14.89 6.16 -15.94
N ASP A 410 -15.77 5.24 -16.36
CA ASP A 410 -15.56 4.24 -17.41
C ASP A 410 -15.62 4.86 -18.83
N ASP A 411 -15.68 6.19 -18.95
CA ASP A 411 -15.82 6.84 -20.25
C ASP A 411 -14.54 6.70 -21.07
N ALA A 412 -14.67 6.01 -22.21
CA ALA A 412 -13.64 5.82 -23.21
C ALA A 412 -13.42 7.10 -24.05
N ASN A 413 -13.14 8.22 -23.41
CA ASN A 413 -12.86 9.48 -24.10
C ASN A 413 -11.37 9.58 -24.44
N PHE A 414 -11.06 9.30 -25.71
CA PHE A 414 -9.75 9.49 -26.30
C PHE A 414 -9.79 10.77 -27.16
N ALA A 415 -9.42 11.92 -26.58
CA ALA A 415 -9.33 13.17 -27.33
C ALA A 415 -8.00 13.21 -28.12
N PHE A 416 -8.07 13.52 -29.41
CA PHE A 416 -6.91 13.66 -30.29
C PHE A 416 -6.37 15.10 -30.24
N GLU A 417 -5.54 15.47 -29.24
CA GLU A 417 -4.98 16.85 -29.15
C GLU A 417 -3.46 16.88 -28.85
N SER A 418 -2.77 17.99 -29.08
CA SER A 418 -1.31 18.06 -29.32
C SER A 418 -0.41 17.81 -28.09
N ASP A 419 0.74 17.17 -28.31
CA ASP A 419 1.68 16.64 -27.29
C ASP A 419 2.61 17.75 -26.74
N THR A 420 2.27 18.40 -25.61
CA THR A 420 3.14 19.38 -24.93
C THR A 420 3.34 19.06 -23.44
N THR A 421 4.15 18.03 -23.15
CA THR A 421 4.70 17.82 -21.80
C THR A 421 5.95 18.67 -21.62
N GLU A 422 5.92 19.65 -20.72
CA GLU A 422 7.04 20.55 -20.39
C GLU A 422 7.49 20.33 -18.95
N THR A 423 8.80 20.49 -18.67
CA THR A 423 9.31 20.48 -17.28
C THR A 423 9.31 21.90 -16.73
N VAL A 424 8.61 22.13 -15.64
CA VAL A 424 8.44 23.44 -15.01
C VAL A 424 9.16 23.46 -13.66
N SER A 425 9.89 24.54 -13.35
CA SER A 425 10.49 24.73 -12.02
C SER A 425 9.43 25.02 -10.98
N THR A 426 9.59 24.49 -9.76
CA THR A 426 8.71 24.85 -8.62
C THR A 426 8.67 26.35 -8.35
N ASP A 427 9.73 27.10 -8.70
CA ASP A 427 9.80 28.55 -8.50
C ASP A 427 8.83 29.33 -9.40
N ASN A 428 8.36 28.68 -10.48
CA ASN A 428 7.42 29.27 -11.42
C ASN A 428 5.95 29.11 -10.98
N ILE A 429 5.71 28.46 -9.85
CA ILE A 429 4.37 28.10 -9.38
C ILE A 429 3.98 28.99 -8.22
N ILE A 430 2.85 29.69 -8.39
CA ILE A 430 2.25 30.52 -7.36
C ILE A 430 0.83 30.05 -7.10
N PHE A 431 0.51 29.81 -5.84
CA PHE A 431 -0.83 29.47 -5.39
C PHE A 431 -1.58 30.76 -5.11
N LEU A 432 -2.80 30.88 -5.63
CA LEU A 432 -3.68 32.03 -5.49
C LEU A 432 -4.98 31.59 -4.82
N TRP A 433 -5.47 32.35 -3.84
CA TRP A 433 -6.79 32.16 -3.21
C TRP A 433 -7.45 33.52 -2.90
N GLY A 434 -8.67 33.47 -2.35
CA GLY A 434 -9.47 34.66 -2.04
C GLY A 434 -10.29 35.19 -3.21
N PHE A 435 -10.32 34.48 -4.34
CA PHE A 435 -11.21 34.77 -5.46
C PHE A 435 -12.60 34.14 -5.22
N ARG A 436 -13.66 34.84 -5.66
CA ARG A 436 -15.02 34.26 -5.70
C ARG A 436 -15.09 33.16 -6.76
N GLU A 437 -16.06 32.25 -6.68
CA GLU A 437 -16.30 31.20 -7.69
C GLU A 437 -16.31 31.81 -9.11
N LYS A 438 -15.20 31.62 -9.83
CA LYS A 438 -14.96 32.12 -11.18
C LYS A 438 -14.42 30.96 -12.01
N SER A 439 -14.84 30.89 -13.27
CA SER A 439 -14.24 29.94 -14.21
C SER A 439 -12.77 30.29 -14.47
N VAL A 440 -11.96 29.30 -14.89
CA VAL A 440 -10.53 29.51 -15.23
C VAL A 440 -10.35 30.65 -16.25
N LYS A 441 -11.25 30.75 -17.24
CA LYS A 441 -11.20 31.81 -18.27
C LYS A 441 -11.48 33.19 -17.70
N GLU A 442 -12.49 33.31 -16.82
CA GLU A 442 -12.81 34.57 -16.13
C GLU A 442 -11.69 34.98 -15.18
N LEU A 443 -11.14 34.03 -14.42
CA LEU A 443 -10.05 34.29 -13.49
C LEU A 443 -8.79 34.75 -14.24
N LYS A 444 -8.41 34.08 -15.33
CA LYS A 444 -7.27 34.49 -16.16
C LYS A 444 -7.45 35.90 -16.73
N SER A 445 -8.62 36.19 -17.29
CA SER A 445 -8.93 37.51 -17.86
C SER A 445 -8.92 38.62 -16.79
N TYR A 446 -9.40 38.29 -15.60
CA TYR A 446 -9.41 39.19 -14.45
C TYR A 446 -8.00 39.50 -13.94
N LEU A 447 -7.12 38.49 -13.85
CA LEU A 447 -5.73 38.68 -13.39
C LEU A 447 -4.92 39.57 -14.35
N ILE A 448 -5.08 39.41 -15.66
CA ILE A 448 -4.42 40.26 -16.68
C ILE A 448 -4.71 41.75 -16.45
N GLY A 449 -5.90 42.10 -15.96
CA GLY A 449 -6.30 43.48 -15.67
C GLY A 449 -5.84 44.04 -14.31
N LEU A 450 -5.21 43.22 -13.45
CA LEU A 450 -4.82 43.59 -12.09
C LEU A 450 -3.35 44.01 -11.97
N HIS A 451 -2.44 43.34 -12.66
CA HIS A 451 -1.00 43.57 -12.50
C HIS A 451 -0.21 43.26 -13.78
N GLN A 452 0.86 44.00 -14.04
CA GLN A 452 1.72 43.80 -15.21
C GLN A 452 2.36 42.40 -15.25
N ALA A 453 2.63 41.79 -14.09
CA ALA A 453 3.16 40.42 -14.04
C ALA A 453 2.24 39.38 -14.71
N PHE A 454 0.93 39.63 -14.77
CA PHE A 454 -0.03 38.76 -15.45
C PHE A 454 -0.20 39.12 -16.93
N SER A 455 0.59 40.05 -17.48
CA SER A 455 0.57 40.33 -18.93
C SER A 455 1.44 39.37 -19.74
N GLU A 456 2.33 38.62 -19.08
CA GLU A 456 3.15 37.58 -19.69
C GLU A 456 2.38 36.25 -19.85
N ASP A 457 2.93 35.29 -20.59
CA ASP A 457 2.31 33.98 -20.77
C ASP A 457 2.34 33.17 -19.45
N PHE A 458 1.16 33.06 -18.80
CA PHE A 458 0.93 32.20 -17.64
C PHE A 458 -0.30 31.30 -17.82
N GLU A 459 -0.28 30.15 -17.16
CA GLU A 459 -1.39 29.19 -17.11
C GLU A 459 -2.06 29.21 -15.74
N VAL A 460 -3.37 28.91 -15.71
CA VAL A 460 -4.18 28.89 -14.49
C VAL A 460 -4.85 27.53 -14.36
N LYS A 461 -4.71 26.89 -13.20
CA LYS A 461 -5.36 25.62 -12.90
C LYS A 461 -6.05 25.66 -11.55
N LEU A 462 -7.34 25.35 -11.51
CA LEU A 462 -8.07 25.16 -10.27
C LEU A 462 -7.58 23.88 -9.58
N LEU A 463 -7.13 24.01 -8.33
CA LEU A 463 -6.71 22.89 -7.52
C LEU A 463 -7.86 22.37 -6.67
N ASP A 464 -8.66 23.28 -6.12
CA ASP A 464 -9.94 23.06 -5.47
C ASP A 464 -10.90 24.25 -5.69
N LYS A 465 -12.01 24.31 -4.94
CA LYS A 465 -13.00 25.40 -5.03
C LYS A 465 -12.47 26.74 -4.52
N THR A 466 -11.38 26.74 -3.76
CA THR A 466 -10.87 27.87 -2.97
C THR A 466 -9.51 28.38 -3.47
N CYS A 467 -8.76 27.55 -4.20
CA CYS A 467 -7.37 27.79 -4.57
C CYS A 467 -7.07 27.40 -6.02
N SER A 468 -6.26 28.23 -6.68
CA SER A 468 -5.73 28.02 -8.03
C SER A 468 -4.20 28.01 -8.02
N ALA A 469 -3.58 27.21 -8.89
CA ALA A 469 -2.18 27.32 -9.24
C ALA A 469 -2.01 28.19 -10.48
N LEU A 470 -1.09 29.15 -10.40
CA LEU A 470 -0.61 29.97 -11.48
C LEU A 470 0.78 29.47 -11.88
N ILE A 471 0.98 29.20 -13.17
CA ILE A 471 2.24 28.66 -13.69
C ILE A 471 2.81 29.63 -14.70
N PHE A 472 3.95 30.21 -14.36
CA PHE A 472 4.66 31.17 -15.18
C PHE A 472 5.69 30.47 -16.06
N ARG A 473 5.90 30.99 -17.27
CA ARG A 473 7.01 30.53 -18.12
C ARG A 473 8.36 31.04 -17.63
N ASP A 474 8.42 32.30 -17.17
CA ASP A 474 9.63 32.89 -16.58
C ASP A 474 9.60 32.87 -15.04
N SER A 475 10.64 32.28 -14.46
CA SER A 475 10.90 32.28 -13.02
C SER A 475 11.08 33.68 -12.43
N ASN A 476 11.62 34.63 -13.20
CA ASN A 476 11.90 35.98 -12.70
C ASN A 476 10.60 36.72 -12.39
N THR A 477 9.59 36.58 -13.25
CA THR A 477 8.27 37.20 -13.08
C THR A 477 7.54 36.64 -11.86
N ALA A 478 7.61 35.32 -11.65
CA ALA A 478 7.04 34.68 -10.47
C ALA A 478 7.73 35.15 -9.17
N MET A 479 9.07 35.17 -9.15
CA MET A 479 9.83 35.63 -7.98
C MET A 479 9.61 37.11 -7.68
N GLN A 480 9.53 37.96 -8.72
CA GLN A 480 9.25 39.39 -8.54
C GLN A 480 7.85 39.60 -7.97
N LEU A 481 6.84 38.88 -8.49
CA LEU A 481 5.48 38.95 -7.97
C LEU A 481 5.42 38.53 -6.49
N LEU A 482 6.07 37.42 -6.11
CA LEU A 482 6.13 36.99 -4.71
C LEU A 482 6.83 38.01 -3.81
N LYS A 483 7.88 38.67 -4.29
CA LYS A 483 8.59 39.71 -3.56
C LYS A 483 7.71 40.94 -3.33
N GLU A 484 6.97 41.37 -4.36
CA GLU A 484 6.03 42.49 -4.26
C GLU A 484 4.85 42.17 -3.33
N ILE A 485 4.37 40.92 -3.33
CA ILE A 485 3.34 40.46 -2.39
C ILE A 485 3.87 40.52 -0.95
N GLY A 486 5.07 40.00 -0.69
CA GLY A 486 5.66 39.98 0.65
C GLY A 486 6.01 41.36 1.20
N SER A 487 6.26 42.34 0.33
CA SER A 487 6.54 43.73 0.72
C SER A 487 5.32 44.65 0.72
N GLU A 488 4.11 44.12 0.45
CA GLU A 488 2.88 44.89 0.22
C GLU A 488 3.10 46.07 -0.75
N GLY A 489 3.68 45.78 -1.92
CA GLY A 489 4.03 46.81 -2.91
C GLY A 489 2.82 47.62 -3.39
N PRO A 490 2.97 48.94 -3.66
CA PRO A 490 1.85 49.80 -4.06
C PRO A 490 1.24 49.41 -5.42
N SER A 491 1.98 48.69 -6.26
CA SER A 491 1.52 48.09 -7.52
C SER A 491 0.40 47.06 -7.33
N LEU A 492 0.34 46.42 -6.15
CA LEU A 492 -0.62 45.37 -5.81
C LEU A 492 -1.78 45.86 -4.93
N ASN A 493 -1.93 47.17 -4.71
CA ASN A 493 -3.03 47.72 -3.93
C ASN A 493 -4.41 47.24 -4.44
N ARG A 494 -4.59 47.16 -5.76
CA ARG A 494 -5.82 46.64 -6.36
C ARG A 494 -5.98 45.14 -6.08
N PHE A 495 -4.90 44.36 -6.15
CA PHE A 495 -4.88 42.94 -5.85
C PHE A 495 -5.32 42.65 -4.41
N PHE A 496 -4.75 43.36 -3.43
CA PHE A 496 -5.12 43.20 -2.02
C PHE A 496 -6.52 43.74 -1.70
N SER A 497 -6.95 44.84 -2.32
CA SER A 497 -8.29 45.40 -2.10
C SER A 497 -9.43 44.47 -2.54
N GLU A 498 -9.14 43.57 -3.46
CA GLU A 498 -10.07 42.55 -3.97
C GLU A 498 -10.07 41.28 -3.10
N GLY A 499 -9.23 41.24 -2.05
CA GLY A 499 -9.11 40.11 -1.12
C GLY A 499 -8.26 38.95 -1.64
N LEU A 500 -7.52 39.14 -2.73
CA LEU A 500 -6.64 38.12 -3.29
C LEU A 500 -5.39 37.95 -2.44
N LYS A 501 -4.96 36.70 -2.31
CA LYS A 501 -3.74 36.32 -1.61
C LYS A 501 -3.01 35.25 -2.40
N ALA A 502 -1.69 35.22 -2.25
CA ALA A 502 -0.86 34.27 -2.96
C ALA A 502 0.37 33.86 -2.17
N ALA A 503 0.85 32.65 -2.44
CA ALA A 503 2.06 32.07 -1.85
C ALA A 503 2.85 31.26 -2.88
N GLY A 504 4.16 31.17 -2.66
CA GLY A 504 5.04 30.32 -3.46
C GLY A 504 4.91 28.84 -3.11
N PHE A 505 5.54 28.00 -3.91
CA PHE A 505 5.49 26.54 -3.78
C PHE A 505 6.02 26.01 -2.43
N GLU A 506 6.98 26.69 -1.80
CA GLU A 506 7.52 26.25 -0.51
C GLU A 506 6.49 26.28 0.62
N VAL A 507 5.51 27.20 0.58
CA VAL A 507 4.39 27.22 1.54
C VAL A 507 3.53 25.97 1.35
N TYR A 508 3.16 25.65 0.11
CA TYR A 508 2.39 24.46 -0.22
C TYR A 508 3.11 23.15 0.19
N LYS A 509 4.40 23.07 -0.05
CA LYS A 509 5.25 21.95 0.38
C LYS A 509 5.30 21.84 1.91
N LYS A 510 5.39 22.96 2.63
CA LYS A 510 5.35 23.01 4.09
C LYS A 510 4.00 22.55 4.63
N VAL A 511 2.89 22.98 4.02
CA VAL A 511 1.53 22.49 4.35
C VAL A 511 1.47 20.96 4.27
N CYS A 512 1.94 20.38 3.16
CA CYS A 512 1.96 18.93 2.98
C CYS A 512 2.86 18.22 4.02
N ARG A 513 4.00 18.82 4.38
CA ARG A 513 4.94 18.27 5.39
C ARG A 513 4.38 18.32 6.82
N LEU A 514 3.66 19.39 7.17
CA LEU A 514 3.03 19.56 8.48
C LEU A 514 1.78 18.68 8.64
N GLY A 515 1.25 18.15 7.53
CA GLY A 515 0.09 17.27 7.55
C GLY A 515 -1.21 17.99 7.88
N LEU A 516 -1.33 19.25 7.49
CA LEU A 516 -2.52 20.07 7.72
C LEU A 516 -3.56 19.74 6.65
N TRP A 517 -4.32 18.66 6.86
CA TRP A 517 -5.23 18.12 5.84
C TRP A 517 -6.69 18.47 6.09
N ASP A 518 -7.07 18.92 7.29
CA ASP A 518 -8.47 18.95 7.73
C ASP A 518 -9.34 20.00 7.02
N SER A 519 -8.71 21.03 6.46
CA SER A 519 -9.38 22.19 5.84
C SER A 519 -9.19 22.28 4.32
N ASP A 520 -9.90 23.22 3.71
CA ASP A 520 -9.69 23.63 2.32
C ASP A 520 -8.29 24.23 2.13
N LEU A 521 -7.72 24.10 0.92
CA LEU A 521 -6.33 24.46 0.69
C LEU A 521 -6.05 25.94 0.99
N ALA A 522 -7.00 26.83 0.70
CA ALA A 522 -6.85 28.26 0.95
C ALA A 522 -6.68 28.60 2.44
N GLU A 523 -7.45 27.96 3.34
CA GLU A 523 -7.37 28.21 4.78
C GLU A 523 -6.01 27.75 5.33
N VAL A 524 -5.57 26.57 4.91
CA VAL A 524 -4.30 26.00 5.37
C VAL A 524 -3.10 26.79 4.84
N LEU A 525 -3.16 27.25 3.59
CA LEU A 525 -2.13 28.13 3.02
C LEU A 525 -2.08 29.47 3.75
N GLU A 526 -3.22 30.02 4.14
CA GLU A 526 -3.30 31.26 4.94
C GLU A 526 -2.60 31.09 6.29
N ASP A 527 -2.96 30.06 7.04
CA ASP A 527 -2.44 29.81 8.38
C ASP A 527 -0.91 29.69 8.34
N VAL A 528 -0.37 28.85 7.44
CA VAL A 528 1.08 28.66 7.31
C VAL A 528 1.79 29.90 6.78
N SER A 529 1.15 30.69 5.90
CA SER A 529 1.72 31.95 5.41
C SER A 529 1.80 33.01 6.53
N SER A 530 0.81 33.05 7.42
CA SER A 530 0.75 34.00 8.53
C SER A 530 1.80 33.72 9.63
N GLU A 531 2.14 32.45 9.86
CA GLU A 531 3.23 32.04 10.76
C GLU A 531 4.63 32.40 10.22
N LEU A 532 4.76 32.56 8.90
CA LEU A 532 6.02 32.82 8.19
C LEU A 532 6.42 34.30 8.15
N GLY A 533 6.10 35.09 9.18
CA GLY A 533 6.42 36.53 9.29
C GLY A 533 7.92 36.93 9.16
N VAL A 534 8.80 36.00 8.79
CA VAL A 534 10.17 36.23 8.33
C VAL A 534 10.43 35.33 7.12
N PRO A 535 10.94 35.83 5.98
CA PRO A 535 11.23 35.00 4.82
C PRO A 535 12.37 34.03 5.17
N THR A 536 12.04 32.77 5.43
CA THR A 536 13.03 31.70 5.39
C THR A 536 13.57 31.64 3.97
N LEU A 537 14.88 31.88 3.83
CA LEU A 537 15.64 31.65 2.61
C LEU A 537 15.25 30.28 2.03
N PRO A 538 15.10 30.16 0.70
CA PRO A 538 14.73 28.90 0.08
C PRO A 538 15.76 27.84 0.49
N GLU A 539 15.31 26.78 1.16
CA GLU A 539 16.12 25.57 1.26
C GLU A 539 16.42 25.13 -0.18
N CYS A 540 17.71 25.14 -0.50
CA CYS A 540 18.25 25.01 -1.84
C CYS A 540 17.94 23.61 -2.42
N SER A 541 16.75 23.44 -3.00
CA SER A 541 16.45 22.34 -3.92
C SER A 541 15.29 22.75 -4.83
N THR A 542 15.59 23.50 -5.89
CA THR A 542 14.62 23.72 -6.98
C THR A 542 14.26 22.35 -7.54
N SER A 543 12.98 22.01 -7.50
CA SER A 543 12.50 20.74 -8.00
C SER A 543 11.80 20.97 -9.34
N GLN A 544 11.97 20.04 -10.27
CA GLN A 544 11.25 20.09 -11.54
C GLN A 544 9.98 19.25 -11.42
N ILE A 545 8.87 19.80 -11.90
CA ILE A 545 7.62 19.07 -12.08
C ILE A 545 7.35 18.83 -13.57
N TYR A 546 6.74 17.70 -13.88
CA TYR A 546 6.29 17.40 -15.23
C TYR A 546 4.90 18.00 -15.44
N TRP A 547 4.84 19.07 -16.21
CA TRP A 547 3.62 19.78 -16.53
C TRP A 547 3.07 19.34 -17.89
N ASN A 548 1.75 19.25 -17.97
CA ASN A 548 1.04 19.11 -19.24
C ASN A 548 -0.22 19.97 -19.17
N SER A 549 -0.26 20.96 -20.06
CA SER A 549 -1.26 22.02 -20.17
C SER A 549 -2.67 21.51 -20.48
N GLU A 550 -2.78 20.29 -21.04
CA GLU A 550 -4.04 19.70 -21.50
C GLU A 550 -4.73 18.79 -20.47
N PHE A 551 -4.16 18.55 -19.28
CA PHE A 551 -4.92 18.00 -18.14
C PHE A 551 -5.85 19.08 -17.55
N MET A 552 -6.73 19.63 -18.38
CA MET A 552 -7.86 20.46 -17.97
C MET A 552 -8.78 19.59 -17.12
N LEU A 553 -8.74 19.83 -15.81
CA LEU A 553 -9.70 19.26 -14.88
C LEU A 553 -11.02 20.00 -15.13
N ASP A 554 -12.01 19.29 -15.65
CA ASP A 554 -13.35 19.84 -15.82
C ASP A 554 -13.98 19.95 -14.43
N LEU A 555 -14.49 21.13 -14.06
CA LEU A 555 -15.08 21.43 -12.74
C LEU A 555 -16.21 20.45 -12.35
N LYS A 556 -16.79 19.73 -13.32
CA LYS A 556 -17.77 18.66 -13.10
C LYS A 556 -17.19 17.45 -12.35
N GLU A 557 -15.91 17.13 -12.51
CA GLU A 557 -15.24 16.03 -11.79
C GLU A 557 -14.97 16.36 -10.30
N TYR A 558 -15.31 17.58 -9.84
CA TYR A 558 -15.14 18.04 -8.46
C TYR A 558 -16.43 17.92 -7.62
N LEU A 559 -17.57 17.63 -8.25
CA LEU A 559 -18.91 17.67 -7.64
C LEU A 559 -19.63 16.31 -7.61
N GLU A 560 -19.05 15.25 -8.16
CA GLU A 560 -19.61 13.89 -8.15
C GLU A 560 -18.74 12.89 -7.38
#